data_AF-A0A7J7BZY4-F1
#
_entry.id   AF-A0A7J7BZY4-F1
#
_cell.length_a   1.000
_cell.length_b   1.000
_cell.length_c   1.000
_cell.angle_alpha   90.00
_cell.angle_beta   90.00
_cell.angle_gamma   90.00
#
_symmetry.space_group_name_H-M   'P 1'
#
loop_
_entity.id
_entity.type
_entity.pdbx_description
1 polymer ?
#
loop_
_entity_poly.entity_id
_entity_poly.type
_entity_poly.pdbx_seq_one_letter_code
_entity_poly.pdbx_strand_id
1 'polypeptide(L)'
;MLKQTTFFASSLIFLCFLHCSTLILSQAPALAPAPPGPTNVTKILEKAGSFSVLIRLLKSSQIVSNLNNQLNDSNNGITIFAPSDNAFSSLKPGTLNSLTDQQQSELLQFHMIPSYLTTSQFQTVSNPLRTQAGGDVTSGRFAFNITTTGNSVNITTGLTNTSVSGTVYTDGQLAIYQVDKVLLPIDVFTPKPPAPAPAPEKPKKKKHISEGPSTAADASGAVSNYILITFNVVVVYGVAIVAAMLVTL
;
A
#
# COMPACT_ATOMS: atom_id res chain seq x y z
N MET A 1 -68.86 44.48 -41.75
CA MET A 1 -68.44 43.58 -40.65
C MET A 1 -67.72 42.36 -41.25
N LEU A 2 -66.57 41.98 -40.68
CA LEU A 2 -65.75 40.75 -40.92
C LEU A 2 -65.09 40.65 -42.33
N LYS A 3 -63.84 40.21 -42.56
CA LYS A 3 -62.75 39.51 -41.84
C LYS A 3 -61.51 39.64 -42.75
N GLN A 4 -60.37 40.23 -42.38
CA GLN A 4 -59.22 39.65 -41.65
C GLN A 4 -58.89 38.18 -42.00
N THR A 5 -58.03 37.92 -43.01
CA THR A 5 -57.03 36.82 -43.03
C THR A 5 -56.18 36.84 -44.30
N THR A 6 -55.00 37.47 -44.28
CA THR A 6 -53.88 37.19 -45.23
C THR A 6 -52.62 37.96 -44.80
N PHE A 7 -52.11 37.72 -43.60
CA PHE A 7 -50.82 38.27 -43.15
C PHE A 7 -50.09 37.24 -42.29
N PHE A 8 -49.59 36.15 -42.88
CA PHE A 8 -48.77 35.19 -42.14
C PHE A 8 -47.71 34.44 -42.97
N ALA A 9 -47.34 34.93 -44.16
CA ALA A 9 -46.42 34.20 -45.05
C ALA A 9 -45.16 34.98 -45.47
N SER A 10 -44.87 36.14 -44.88
CA SER A 10 -43.73 36.97 -45.31
C SER A 10 -42.79 37.39 -44.17
N SER A 11 -42.68 36.57 -43.12
CA SER A 11 -41.80 36.84 -41.97
C SER A 11 -40.87 35.67 -41.63
N LEU A 12 -40.55 34.80 -42.59
CA LEU A 12 -39.66 33.65 -42.37
C LEU A 12 -38.47 33.57 -43.35
N ILE A 13 -38.14 34.68 -44.02
CA ILE A 13 -36.98 34.74 -44.93
C ILE A 13 -35.92 35.77 -44.46
N PHE A 14 -36.22 36.61 -43.47
CA PHE A 14 -35.31 37.67 -43.01
C PHE A 14 -34.54 37.37 -41.71
N LEU A 15 -34.56 36.12 -41.23
CA LEU A 15 -33.95 35.72 -39.95
C LEU A 15 -32.86 34.63 -40.08
N CYS A 16 -32.33 34.42 -41.28
CA CYS A 16 -31.21 33.48 -41.54
C CYS A 16 -29.91 34.15 -42.03
N PHE A 17 -29.84 35.48 -42.17
CA PHE A 17 -28.64 36.17 -42.67
C PHE A 17 -27.87 36.97 -41.60
N LEU A 18 -28.21 36.83 -40.31
CA LEU A 18 -27.57 37.59 -39.23
C LEU A 18 -26.97 36.72 -38.13
N HIS A 19 -26.48 35.54 -38.48
CA HIS A 19 -25.62 34.74 -37.60
C HIS A 19 -24.45 34.20 -38.41
N CYS A 20 -23.24 34.31 -37.86
CA CYS A 20 -21.97 33.80 -38.38
C CYS A 20 -21.12 34.83 -39.16
N SER A 21 -20.63 35.83 -38.44
CA SER A 21 -19.29 36.37 -38.71
C SER A 21 -18.57 36.56 -37.37
N THR A 22 -18.47 35.48 -36.59
CA THR A 22 -17.42 35.40 -35.58
C THR A 22 -16.12 35.16 -36.32
N LEU A 23 -15.30 36.20 -36.44
CA LEU A 23 -13.92 36.09 -36.89
C LEU A 23 -13.21 35.08 -35.97
N ILE A 24 -13.02 33.88 -36.49
CA ILE A 24 -12.15 32.87 -35.88
C ILE A 24 -10.74 33.44 -36.00
N LEU A 25 -10.23 34.02 -34.91
CA LEU A 25 -8.78 34.15 -34.76
C LEU A 25 -8.24 32.73 -34.86
N SER A 26 -7.60 32.41 -35.98
CA SER A 26 -6.77 31.22 -36.10
C SER A 26 -5.72 31.27 -34.99
N GLN A 27 -6.02 30.61 -33.88
CA GLN A 27 -5.06 30.37 -32.83
C GLN A 27 -3.95 29.54 -33.49
N ALA A 28 -2.75 30.13 -33.61
CA ALA A 28 -1.56 29.39 -34.00
C ALA A 28 -1.54 28.07 -33.21
N PRO A 29 -1.17 26.92 -33.82
CA PRO A 29 -1.17 25.65 -33.12
C PRO A 29 -0.43 25.86 -31.80
N ALA A 30 -1.18 25.77 -30.69
CA ALA A 30 -0.59 25.88 -29.37
C ALA A 30 0.52 24.83 -29.36
N LEU A 31 1.76 25.27 -29.12
CA LEU A 31 2.87 24.37 -28.82
C LEU A 31 2.30 23.32 -27.87
N ALA A 32 2.26 22.07 -28.32
CA ALA A 32 1.78 20.97 -27.50
C ALA A 32 2.45 21.12 -26.13
N PRO A 33 1.70 21.01 -25.01
CA PRO A 33 2.28 21.09 -23.68
C PRO A 33 3.54 20.23 -23.68
N ALA A 34 4.69 20.84 -23.34
CA ALA A 34 5.94 20.11 -23.30
C ALA A 34 5.72 18.81 -22.53
N PRO A 35 6.27 17.66 -23.00
CA PRO A 35 6.14 16.40 -22.29
C PRO A 35 6.41 16.65 -20.81
N PRO A 36 5.56 16.17 -19.89
CA PRO A 36 5.79 16.35 -18.47
C PRO A 36 7.24 16.01 -18.16
N GLY A 37 7.99 16.98 -17.65
CA GLY A 37 9.35 16.74 -17.21
C GLY A 37 9.35 15.62 -16.15
N PRO A 38 10.50 14.97 -15.89
CA PRO A 38 10.57 13.85 -14.98
C PRO A 38 9.91 14.19 -13.64
N THR A 39 8.88 13.43 -13.28
CA THR A 39 8.04 13.68 -12.11
C THR A 39 8.90 13.63 -10.85
N ASN A 40 9.02 14.77 -10.16
CA ASN A 40 9.84 14.88 -8.96
C ASN A 40 8.96 15.13 -7.72
N VAL A 41 8.80 14.10 -6.90
CA VAL A 41 7.92 14.09 -5.73
C VAL A 41 8.24 15.26 -4.78
N THR A 42 9.52 15.52 -4.53
CA THR A 42 9.95 16.58 -3.61
C THR A 42 9.55 17.96 -4.10
N LYS A 43 9.75 18.28 -5.39
CA LYS A 43 9.37 19.58 -5.95
C LYS A 43 7.85 19.80 -5.91
N ILE A 44 7.09 18.73 -6.12
CA ILE A 44 5.62 18.77 -6.05
C ILE A 44 5.17 19.10 -4.62
N LEU A 45 5.73 18.42 -3.62
CA LEU A 45 5.44 18.67 -2.21
C LEU A 45 5.90 20.07 -1.77
N GLU A 46 7.06 20.54 -2.25
CA GLU A 46 7.57 21.89 -1.98
C GLU A 46 6.62 22.96 -2.54
N LYS A 47 6.08 22.76 -3.74
CA LYS A 47 5.11 23.67 -4.36
C LYS A 47 3.76 23.68 -3.64
N ALA A 48 3.31 22.53 -3.15
CA ALA A 48 2.04 22.41 -2.43
C ALA A 48 2.07 23.11 -1.06
N GLY A 49 3.25 23.20 -0.44
CA GLY A 49 3.43 23.79 0.88
C GLY A 49 2.90 22.88 2.00
N SER A 50 3.33 23.12 3.25
CA SER A 50 2.92 22.35 4.44
C SER A 50 3.37 20.88 4.49
N PHE A 51 4.42 20.51 3.74
CA PHE A 51 5.02 19.17 3.75
C PHE A 51 6.53 19.20 4.09
N SER A 52 6.99 20.24 4.77
CA SER A 52 8.41 20.51 5.00
C SER A 52 9.09 19.39 5.80
N VAL A 53 8.39 18.84 6.79
CA VAL A 53 8.88 17.72 7.61
C VAL A 53 8.99 16.45 6.78
N LEU A 54 7.97 16.14 5.96
CA LEU A 54 7.98 14.98 5.07
C LEU A 54 9.13 15.08 4.05
N ILE A 55 9.30 16.24 3.43
CA ILE A 55 10.39 16.49 2.48
C ILE A 55 11.75 16.24 3.12
N ARG A 56 11.96 16.72 4.35
CA ARG A 56 13.21 16.51 5.08
C ARG A 56 13.47 15.01 5.33
N LEU A 57 12.44 14.27 5.75
CA LEU A 57 12.56 12.82 6.01
C LEU A 57 12.81 12.03 4.71
N LEU A 58 12.12 12.37 3.62
CA LEU A 58 12.33 11.74 2.32
C LEU A 58 13.76 11.95 1.82
N LYS A 59 14.33 13.16 2.02
CA LYS A 59 15.72 13.48 1.67
C LYS A 59 16.72 12.70 2.54
N SER A 60 16.50 12.59 3.85
CA SER A 60 17.41 11.87 4.74
C SER A 60 17.41 10.36 4.52
N SER A 61 16.25 9.77 4.23
CA SER A 61 16.12 8.31 4.04
C SER A 61 16.45 7.84 2.62
N GLN A 62 16.86 8.74 1.72
CA GLN A 62 17.18 8.45 0.31
C GLN A 62 16.06 7.74 -0.48
N ILE A 63 14.81 7.79 -0.03
CA ILE A 63 13.67 7.15 -0.71
C ILE A 63 13.33 7.89 -2.01
N VAL A 64 13.64 9.19 -2.10
CA VAL A 64 13.35 10.02 -3.28
C VAL A 64 14.01 9.48 -4.55
N SER A 65 15.26 9.00 -4.47
CA SER A 65 15.94 8.45 -5.65
C SER A 65 15.26 7.17 -6.13
N ASN A 66 14.87 6.29 -5.21
CA ASN A 66 14.13 5.07 -5.52
C ASN A 66 12.77 5.39 -6.15
N LEU A 67 12.01 6.32 -5.57
CA LEU A 67 10.72 6.74 -6.15
C LEU A 67 10.87 7.33 -7.55
N ASN A 68 11.85 8.20 -7.75
CA ASN A 68 12.07 8.79 -9.08
C ASN A 68 12.46 7.71 -10.10
N ASN A 69 13.31 6.74 -9.72
CA ASN A 69 13.64 5.63 -10.61
C ASN A 69 12.42 4.77 -10.92
N GLN A 70 11.61 4.40 -9.92
CA GLN A 70 10.38 3.65 -10.15
C GLN A 70 9.41 4.39 -11.08
N LEU A 71 9.23 5.70 -10.90
CA LEU A 71 8.32 6.50 -11.73
C LEU A 71 8.83 6.70 -13.17
N ASN A 72 10.13 6.57 -13.42
CA ASN A 72 10.73 6.68 -14.74
C ASN A 72 10.86 5.31 -15.45
N ASP A 73 11.18 4.26 -14.70
CA ASP A 73 11.54 2.93 -15.23
C ASP A 73 10.36 1.95 -15.21
N SER A 74 9.41 2.11 -14.28
CA SER A 74 8.26 1.22 -14.15
C SER A 74 7.00 1.86 -14.70
N ASN A 75 6.27 1.08 -15.50
CA ASN A 75 4.90 1.42 -15.89
C ASN A 75 3.89 1.21 -14.75
N ASN A 76 4.37 0.86 -13.56
CA ASN A 76 3.59 0.71 -12.35
C ASN A 76 3.54 2.07 -11.65
N GLY A 77 2.34 2.63 -11.54
CA GLY A 77 2.18 3.89 -10.84
C GLY A 77 2.27 3.75 -9.32
N ILE A 78 2.40 4.88 -8.63
CA ILE A 78 2.59 4.97 -7.18
C ILE A 78 1.54 5.91 -6.59
N THR A 79 1.00 5.53 -5.44
CA THR A 79 0.15 6.41 -4.62
C THR A 79 0.86 6.75 -3.32
N ILE A 80 0.96 8.03 -2.98
CA ILE A 80 1.62 8.53 -1.77
C ILE A 80 0.58 9.26 -0.92
N PHE A 81 0.45 8.84 0.33
CA PHE A 81 -0.32 9.55 1.36
C PHE A 81 0.63 10.47 2.10
N ALA A 82 0.63 11.75 1.76
CA ALA A 82 1.51 12.75 2.32
C ALA A 82 0.89 13.37 3.59
N PRO A 83 1.42 13.08 4.79
CA PRO A 83 1.03 13.78 6.00
C PRO A 83 1.53 15.24 5.97
N SER A 84 0.65 16.16 6.33
CA SER A 84 1.01 17.58 6.47
C SER A 84 1.91 17.85 7.69
N ASP A 85 2.53 19.02 7.76
CA ASP A 85 3.34 19.44 8.91
C ASP A 85 2.50 19.48 10.21
N ASN A 86 1.19 19.73 10.10
CA ASN A 86 0.22 19.63 11.21
C ASN A 86 -0.02 18.18 11.65
N ALA A 87 -0.02 17.23 10.72
CA ALA A 87 -0.13 15.81 11.01
C ALA A 87 1.08 15.32 11.84
N PHE A 88 2.29 15.77 11.50
CA PHE A 88 3.50 15.49 12.28
C PHE A 88 3.48 16.16 13.65
N SER A 89 2.98 17.39 13.73
CA SER A 89 2.84 18.13 14.99
C SER A 89 1.82 17.49 15.94
N SER A 90 0.85 16.74 15.39
CA SER A 90 -0.14 15.99 16.17
C SER A 90 0.39 14.69 16.77
N LEU A 91 1.60 14.25 16.38
CA LEU A 91 2.25 13.10 16.99
C LEU A 91 2.80 13.44 18.37
N LYS A 92 3.00 12.41 19.20
CA LYS A 92 3.62 12.60 20.50
C LYS A 92 5.05 13.17 20.31
N PRO A 93 5.44 14.22 21.05
CA PRO A 93 6.79 14.76 20.97
C PRO A 93 7.84 13.67 21.21
N GLY A 94 8.87 13.64 20.36
CA GLY A 94 9.94 12.64 20.44
C GLY A 94 9.67 11.32 19.71
N THR A 95 8.46 11.08 19.18
CA THR A 95 8.17 9.84 18.44
C THR A 95 9.14 9.61 17.28
N LEU A 96 9.34 10.58 16.38
CA LEU A 96 10.27 10.42 15.26
C LEU A 96 11.74 10.28 15.71
N ASN A 97 12.12 10.89 16.83
CA ASN A 97 13.47 10.81 17.38
C ASN A 97 13.74 9.48 18.09
N SER A 98 12.70 8.77 18.53
CA SER A 98 12.82 7.44 19.13
C SER A 98 12.95 6.31 18.10
N LEU A 99 12.72 6.61 16.83
CA LEU A 99 12.81 5.63 15.74
C LEU A 99 14.23 5.55 15.20
N THR A 100 14.65 4.34 14.86
CA THR A 100 15.90 4.12 14.10
C THR A 100 15.74 4.57 12.65
N ASP A 101 16.85 4.78 11.93
CA ASP A 101 16.82 5.14 10.50
C ASP A 101 16.04 4.10 9.66
N GLN A 102 16.15 2.82 10.03
CA GLN A 102 15.39 1.74 9.39
C GLN A 102 13.89 1.91 9.64
N GLN A 103 13.48 2.14 10.88
CA GLN A 103 12.07 2.36 11.24
C GLN A 103 11.50 3.64 10.59
N GLN A 104 12.31 4.68 10.44
CA GLN A 104 11.91 5.88 9.71
C GLN A 104 11.68 5.58 8.22
N SER A 105 12.55 4.79 7.61
CA SER A 105 12.37 4.36 6.22
C SER A 105 11.12 3.50 6.05
N GLU A 106 10.87 2.56 6.97
CA GLU A 106 9.66 1.74 7.00
C GLU A 106 8.40 2.60 7.17
N LEU A 107 8.43 3.59 8.06
CA LEU A 107 7.33 4.55 8.24
C LEU A 107 7.04 5.31 6.95
N LEU A 108 8.06 5.82 6.27
CA LEU A 108 7.89 6.56 5.02
C LEU A 108 7.33 5.67 3.91
N GLN A 109 7.86 4.47 3.77
CA GLN A 109 7.37 3.50 2.78
C GLN A 109 5.94 3.03 3.09
N PHE A 110 5.54 3.00 4.36
CA PHE A 110 4.16 2.68 4.76
C PHE A 110 3.15 3.73 4.28
N HIS A 111 3.58 4.95 3.99
CA HIS A 111 2.73 5.97 3.40
C HIS A 111 2.57 5.83 1.88
N MET A 112 3.16 4.80 1.27
CA MET A 112 3.20 4.66 -0.19
C MET A 112 2.61 3.31 -0.59
N ILE A 113 1.84 3.30 -1.67
CA ILE A 113 1.30 2.09 -2.30
C ILE A 113 2.02 1.87 -3.64
N PRO A 114 2.48 0.65 -3.94
CA PRO A 114 3.08 0.27 -5.24
C PRO A 114 2.03 0.12 -6.35
N SER A 115 1.02 1.00 -6.37
CA SER A 115 -0.02 1.05 -7.40
C SER A 115 -0.61 2.45 -7.45
N TYR A 116 -0.98 2.90 -8.66
CA TYR A 116 -1.72 4.14 -8.85
C TYR A 116 -3.20 3.91 -8.54
N LEU A 117 -3.71 4.65 -7.56
CA LEU A 117 -5.09 4.60 -7.12
C LEU A 117 -5.70 5.99 -7.20
N THR A 118 -6.82 6.09 -7.90
CA THR A 118 -7.65 7.30 -7.92
C THR A 118 -8.60 7.33 -6.72
N THR A 119 -9.12 8.51 -6.40
CA THR A 119 -10.13 8.65 -5.33
C THR A 119 -11.38 7.79 -5.57
N SER A 120 -11.77 7.54 -6.83
CA SER A 120 -12.88 6.65 -7.15
C SER A 120 -12.55 5.18 -6.91
N GLN A 121 -11.30 4.76 -7.17
CA GLN A 121 -10.86 3.40 -6.94
C GLN A 121 -10.80 3.05 -5.44
N PHE A 122 -10.61 4.03 -4.55
CA PHE A 122 -10.68 3.80 -3.09
C PHE A 122 -12.00 3.21 -2.59
N GLN A 123 -13.07 3.26 -3.39
CA GLN A 123 -14.34 2.61 -3.06
C GLN A 123 -14.37 1.13 -3.44
N THR A 124 -13.55 0.72 -4.40
CA THR A 124 -13.54 -0.62 -4.99
C THR A 124 -12.28 -1.42 -4.65
N VAL A 125 -11.30 -0.80 -3.98
CA VAL A 125 -10.09 -1.49 -3.54
C VAL A 125 -10.40 -2.59 -2.54
N SER A 126 -9.75 -3.73 -2.71
CA SER A 126 -9.81 -4.81 -1.73
C SER A 126 -8.91 -4.46 -0.55
N ASN A 127 -9.48 -4.55 0.65
CA ASN A 127 -8.74 -4.39 1.89
C ASN A 127 -8.25 -5.75 2.40
N PRO A 128 -7.11 -5.82 3.11
CA PRO A 128 -6.18 -4.72 3.42
C PRO A 128 -5.22 -4.41 2.27
N LEU A 129 -4.80 -3.14 2.14
CA LEU A 129 -3.90 -2.70 1.08
C LEU A 129 -2.44 -2.86 1.47
N ARG A 130 -1.65 -3.43 0.55
CA ARG A 130 -0.20 -3.56 0.69
C ARG A 130 0.50 -2.22 0.43
N THR A 131 1.48 -1.90 1.27
CA THR A 131 2.30 -0.68 1.14
C THR A 131 3.71 -1.00 0.61
N GLN A 132 4.49 0.04 0.30
CA GLN A 132 5.89 -0.09 -0.12
C GLN A 132 6.80 -0.59 1.01
N ALA A 133 6.39 -0.48 2.29
CA ALA A 133 7.16 -0.98 3.42
C ALA A 133 7.33 -2.51 3.40
N GLY A 134 6.62 -3.19 2.48
CA GLY A 134 6.63 -4.64 2.38
C GLY A 134 5.77 -5.26 3.47
N GLY A 135 6.02 -6.51 3.82
CA GLY A 135 5.26 -7.22 4.84
C GLY A 135 4.09 -8.04 4.29
N ASP A 136 3.72 -9.05 5.07
CA ASP A 136 2.65 -9.96 4.72
C ASP A 136 1.29 -9.32 5.02
N VAL A 137 0.44 -9.23 3.99
CA VAL A 137 -0.93 -8.71 4.09
C VAL A 137 -1.80 -9.52 5.06
N THR A 138 -1.52 -10.83 5.18
CA THR A 138 -2.21 -11.73 6.13
C THR A 138 -1.83 -11.45 7.57
N SER A 139 -0.61 -10.94 7.80
CA SER A 139 -0.14 -10.56 9.13
C SER A 139 -0.56 -9.14 9.52
N GLY A 140 -1.05 -8.33 8.56
CA GLY A 140 -1.53 -6.96 8.78
C GLY A 140 -0.46 -5.96 9.23
N ARG A 141 0.82 -6.35 9.15
CA ARG A 141 1.94 -5.66 9.82
C ARG A 141 2.28 -4.29 9.21
N PHE A 142 2.11 -4.22 7.89
CA PHE A 142 2.38 -3.06 7.05
C PHE A 142 1.31 -2.90 5.97
N ALA A 143 0.08 -3.24 6.34
CA ALA A 143 -1.11 -2.99 5.54
C ALA A 143 -2.03 -2.02 6.26
N PHE A 144 -2.78 -1.24 5.50
CA PHE A 144 -3.85 -0.40 6.05
C PHE A 144 -5.13 -0.59 5.26
N ASN A 145 -6.23 -0.22 5.87
CA ASN A 145 -7.55 -0.32 5.27
C ASN A 145 -7.97 1.06 4.79
N ILE A 146 -8.50 1.15 3.58
CA ILE A 146 -9.19 2.33 3.08
C ILE A 146 -10.69 2.06 3.08
N THR A 147 -11.46 2.96 3.68
CA THR A 147 -12.91 2.94 3.68
C THR A 147 -13.42 4.29 3.19
N THR A 148 -14.38 4.25 2.28
CA THR A 148 -15.02 5.47 1.79
C THR A 148 -16.39 5.61 2.44
N THR A 149 -16.69 6.79 2.98
CA THR A 149 -18.00 7.11 3.58
C THR A 149 -18.52 8.38 2.94
N GLY A 150 -19.53 8.26 2.08
CA GLY A 150 -19.99 9.36 1.24
C GLY A 150 -18.87 9.83 0.29
N ASN A 151 -18.47 11.09 0.41
CA ASN A 151 -17.38 11.68 -0.36
C ASN A 151 -16.02 11.66 0.36
N SER A 152 -15.96 11.18 1.61
CA SER A 152 -14.74 11.20 2.41
C SER A 152 -14.05 9.83 2.41
N VAL A 153 -12.73 9.84 2.27
CA VAL A 153 -11.90 8.63 2.25
C VAL A 153 -11.15 8.55 3.58
N ASN A 154 -11.42 7.50 4.35
CA ASN A 154 -10.79 7.22 5.63
C ASN A 154 -9.77 6.10 5.47
N ILE A 155 -8.68 6.19 6.23
CA ILE A 155 -7.58 5.23 6.25
C ILE A 155 -7.36 4.79 7.70
N THR A 156 -7.37 3.48 7.94
CA THR A 156 -7.19 2.91 9.27
C THR A 156 -6.02 1.93 9.28
N THR A 157 -5.09 2.13 10.23
CA THR A 157 -3.87 1.31 10.40
C THR A 157 -3.92 0.46 11.68
N GLY A 158 -5.08 0.38 12.34
CA GLY A 158 -5.27 -0.25 13.66
C GLY A 158 -4.81 0.63 14.83
N LEU A 159 -3.71 1.38 14.68
CA LEU A 159 -3.24 2.36 15.66
C LEU A 159 -3.70 3.79 15.36
N THR A 160 -3.92 4.11 14.09
CA THR A 160 -4.31 5.46 13.67
C THR A 160 -5.44 5.39 12.67
N ASN A 161 -6.41 6.28 12.83
CA ASN A 161 -7.45 6.54 11.85
C ASN A 161 -7.29 7.98 11.34
N THR A 162 -7.22 8.14 10.03
CA THR A 162 -7.06 9.44 9.36
C THR A 162 -7.99 9.56 8.17
N SER A 163 -8.35 10.79 7.81
CA SER A 163 -8.99 11.08 6.54
C SER A 163 -7.96 11.55 5.52
N VAL A 164 -8.27 11.36 4.24
CA VAL A 164 -7.66 12.07 3.13
C VAL A 164 -8.30 13.45 3.05
N SER A 165 -7.50 14.50 3.16
CA SER A 165 -7.97 15.90 3.16
C SER A 165 -8.10 16.46 1.74
N GLY A 166 -7.35 15.91 0.78
CA GLY A 166 -7.40 16.34 -0.62
C GLY A 166 -6.34 15.71 -1.50
N THR A 167 -6.39 16.02 -2.80
CA THR A 167 -5.40 15.61 -3.80
C THR A 167 -4.37 16.71 -3.99
N VAL A 168 -3.10 16.41 -3.72
CA VAL A 168 -1.97 17.34 -3.90
C VAL A 168 -1.50 17.33 -5.35
N TYR A 169 -1.42 16.13 -5.95
CA TYR A 169 -0.95 15.96 -7.31
C TYR A 169 -1.46 14.64 -7.90
N THR A 170 -1.78 14.64 -9.19
CA THR A 170 -2.03 13.40 -9.92
C THR A 170 -1.72 13.59 -11.40
N ASP A 171 -1.05 12.62 -12.02
CA ASP A 171 -0.69 12.65 -13.45
C ASP A 171 -0.93 11.29 -14.16
N GLY A 172 -1.69 10.39 -13.54
CA GLY A 172 -1.98 9.05 -14.06
C GLY A 172 -0.95 7.98 -13.72
N GLN A 173 0.26 8.38 -13.30
CA GLN A 173 1.31 7.47 -12.83
C GLN A 173 1.64 7.70 -11.35
N LEU A 174 1.61 8.94 -10.88
CA LEU A 174 1.80 9.32 -9.50
C LEU A 174 0.49 9.94 -8.99
N ALA A 175 0.05 9.51 -7.81
CA ALA A 175 -0.98 10.20 -7.05
C ALA A 175 -0.41 10.58 -5.68
N ILE A 176 -0.55 11.84 -5.28
CA ILE A 176 -0.22 12.31 -3.95
C ILE A 176 -1.48 12.85 -3.30
N TYR A 177 -1.87 12.23 -2.19
CA TYR A 177 -3.02 12.62 -1.39
C TYR A 177 -2.56 13.16 -0.05
N GLN A 178 -3.12 14.28 0.38
CA GLN A 178 -2.85 14.83 1.70
C GLN A 178 -3.63 14.04 2.75
N VAL A 179 -2.99 13.73 3.87
CA VAL A 179 -3.65 13.14 5.05
C VAL A 179 -3.47 14.01 6.29
N ASP A 180 -4.49 13.98 7.15
CA ASP A 180 -4.52 14.79 8.39
C ASP A 180 -3.67 14.21 9.53
N LYS A 181 -3.37 12.91 9.51
CA LYS A 181 -2.52 12.24 10.50
C LYS A 181 -1.50 11.33 9.82
N VAL A 182 -0.36 11.17 10.48
CA VAL A 182 0.70 10.25 10.06
C VAL A 182 0.21 8.81 10.25
N LEU A 183 0.32 7.98 9.21
CA LEU A 183 -0.01 6.57 9.23
C LEU A 183 1.05 5.81 10.04
N LEU A 184 0.65 5.19 11.14
CA LEU A 184 1.54 4.46 12.04
C LEU A 184 1.40 2.94 11.82
N PRO A 185 2.43 2.24 11.30
CA PRO A 185 2.43 0.79 11.18
C PRO A 185 2.54 0.11 12.55
N ILE A 186 1.72 -0.92 12.76
CA ILE A 186 1.63 -1.61 14.06
C ILE A 186 2.99 -2.16 14.50
N ASP A 187 3.79 -2.69 13.57
CA ASP A 187 5.06 -3.33 13.90
C ASP A 187 6.17 -2.38 14.36
N VAL A 188 6.11 -1.11 13.97
CA VAL A 188 7.11 -0.11 14.38
C VAL A 188 6.76 0.48 15.74
N PHE A 189 5.46 0.62 16.02
CA PHE A 189 4.96 1.34 17.19
C PHE A 189 4.40 0.44 18.30
N THR A 190 4.32 -0.87 18.08
CA THR A 190 4.03 -1.83 19.14
C THR A 190 5.31 -2.55 19.57
N PRO A 191 5.49 -2.85 20.86
CA PRO A 191 6.60 -3.69 21.31
C PRO A 191 6.48 -5.05 20.62
N LYS A 192 7.48 -5.41 19.81
CA LYS A 192 7.56 -6.75 19.25
C LYS A 192 7.53 -7.74 20.42
N PRO A 193 6.61 -8.73 20.44
CA PRO A 193 6.67 -9.79 21.43
C PRO A 193 8.10 -10.33 21.46
N PRO A 194 8.73 -10.50 22.64
CA PRO A 194 10.05 -11.08 22.72
C PRO A 194 10.07 -12.34 21.88
N ALA A 195 11.01 -12.43 20.94
CA ALA A 195 11.18 -13.67 20.18
C ALA A 195 11.18 -14.82 21.20
N PRO A 196 10.38 -15.89 20.99
CA PRO A 196 10.33 -17.00 21.93
C PRO A 196 11.77 -17.38 22.26
N ALA A 197 12.13 -17.22 23.54
CA ALA A 197 13.50 -17.47 23.98
C ALA A 197 13.92 -18.83 23.42
N PRO A 198 15.13 -18.97 22.84
CA PRO A 198 15.63 -20.27 22.41
C PRO A 198 15.39 -21.25 23.55
N ALA A 199 14.56 -22.26 23.29
CA ALA A 199 14.18 -23.21 24.32
C ALA A 199 15.47 -23.74 24.99
N PRO A 200 15.57 -23.74 26.32
CA PRO A 200 16.76 -24.22 27.00
C PRO A 200 17.12 -25.61 26.49
N GLU A 201 18.30 -25.75 25.90
CA GLU A 201 18.83 -27.05 25.53
C GLU A 201 18.90 -27.90 26.82
N LYS A 202 18.06 -28.95 26.89
CA LYS A 202 18.11 -29.91 27.99
C LYS A 202 19.53 -30.50 28.06
N PRO A 203 20.20 -30.49 29.23
CA PRO A 203 21.53 -31.06 29.35
C PRO A 203 21.48 -32.59 29.13
N LYS A 204 22.22 -33.08 28.13
CA LYS A 204 22.56 -34.50 27.96
C LYS A 204 23.42 -34.93 29.15
N LYS A 205 22.84 -35.63 30.14
CA LYS A 205 23.61 -36.31 31.19
C LYS A 205 24.35 -37.50 30.60
N LYS A 206 25.67 -37.53 30.85
CA LYS A 206 26.63 -38.58 30.49
C LYS A 206 26.37 -39.86 31.31
N LYS A 207 26.57 -41.02 30.66
CA LYS A 207 26.60 -42.39 31.22
C LYS A 207 27.80 -42.62 32.16
N HIS A 208 27.60 -43.40 33.25
CA HIS A 208 28.63 -44.29 33.83
C HIS A 208 28.01 -45.46 34.65
N ILE A 209 28.03 -46.66 34.03
CA ILE A 209 28.31 -48.07 34.47
C ILE A 209 28.73 -48.26 35.95
N SER A 210 28.50 -49.34 36.75
CA SER A 210 27.83 -50.68 36.75
C SER A 210 27.94 -51.29 38.18
N GLU A 211 27.01 -52.18 38.62
CA GLU A 211 27.24 -53.51 39.26
C GLU A 211 25.94 -54.12 39.87
N GLY A 212 25.64 -55.41 39.60
CA GLY A 212 24.45 -56.19 40.06
C GLY A 212 24.70 -57.05 41.31
N PRO A 213 23.97 -58.18 41.61
CA PRO A 213 22.89 -58.89 40.87
C PRO A 213 21.67 -59.45 41.69
N SER A 214 20.67 -60.01 40.95
CA SER A 214 19.68 -61.08 41.31
C SER A 214 18.46 -60.71 42.21
N THR A 215 17.18 -61.10 42.02
CA THR A 215 16.53 -62.26 41.34
C THR A 215 15.00 -62.02 41.14
N ALA A 216 14.44 -62.55 40.04
CA ALA A 216 13.05 -63.02 39.75
C ALA A 216 11.79 -62.14 39.98
N ALA A 217 11.02 -61.90 38.91
CA ALA A 217 9.75 -62.59 38.58
C ALA A 217 8.98 -61.88 37.45
N ASP A 218 8.05 -62.61 36.83
CA ASP A 218 7.59 -62.57 35.44
C ASP A 218 6.58 -61.47 35.03
N ALA A 219 6.55 -61.22 33.71
CA ALA A 219 5.54 -60.63 32.82
C ALA A 219 4.61 -59.48 33.27
N SER A 220 4.68 -58.33 32.56
CA SER A 220 3.57 -57.79 31.73
C SER A 220 3.90 -56.39 31.16
N GLY A 221 3.77 -56.23 29.84
CA GLY A 221 3.16 -55.04 29.23
C GLY A 221 3.97 -53.74 29.05
N ALA A 222 4.33 -53.48 27.78
CA ALA A 222 4.32 -52.18 27.10
C ALA A 222 5.42 -51.14 27.40
N VAL A 223 6.41 -51.17 26.51
CA VAL A 223 7.37 -50.11 26.20
C VAL A 223 6.72 -48.93 25.46
N SER A 224 6.82 -47.76 26.08
CA SER A 224 7.29 -46.48 25.51
C SER A 224 7.05 -46.21 24.01
N ASN A 225 5.94 -45.52 23.69
CA ASN A 225 5.73 -44.90 22.38
C ASN A 225 6.55 -43.59 22.25
N TYR A 226 7.82 -43.73 21.91
CA TYR A 226 8.65 -42.66 21.36
C TYR A 226 8.53 -42.60 19.82
N ILE A 227 7.29 -42.58 19.30
CA ILE A 227 7.02 -42.42 17.85
C ILE A 227 5.70 -41.64 17.70
N LEU A 228 5.70 -40.32 17.82
CA LEU A 228 4.59 -39.51 17.28
C LEU A 228 4.90 -38.05 16.92
N ILE A 229 6.15 -37.57 16.85
CA ILE A 229 6.38 -36.16 16.45
C ILE A 229 7.55 -36.01 15.47
N THR A 230 7.72 -36.96 14.56
CA THR A 230 8.69 -36.84 13.45
C THR A 230 8.11 -37.29 12.10
N PHE A 231 6.79 -37.15 11.89
CA PHE A 231 6.14 -37.54 10.62
C PHE A 231 5.43 -36.42 9.85
N ASN A 232 5.48 -35.15 10.30
CA ASN A 232 4.81 -34.04 9.59
C ASN A 232 5.74 -33.13 8.77
N VAL A 233 7.02 -33.50 8.54
CA VAL A 233 7.99 -32.66 7.80
C VAL A 233 8.55 -33.34 6.53
N VAL A 234 8.12 -34.56 6.15
CA VAL A 234 8.63 -35.25 4.94
C VAL A 234 7.51 -35.83 4.05
N VAL A 235 6.35 -35.17 3.91
CA VAL A 235 5.25 -35.67 3.02
C VAL A 235 4.66 -34.61 2.07
N VAL A 236 5.33 -33.49 1.78
CA VAL A 236 4.85 -32.53 0.73
C VAL A 236 5.93 -32.18 -0.31
N TYR A 237 6.86 -33.10 -0.56
CA TYR A 237 7.71 -33.07 -1.76
C TYR A 237 7.77 -34.49 -2.33
N GLY A 238 6.77 -34.89 -3.13
CA GLY A 238 6.79 -36.21 -3.75
C GLY A 238 5.48 -36.74 -4.34
N VAL A 239 4.69 -35.93 -5.05
CA VAL A 239 3.63 -36.45 -5.95
C VAL A 239 3.57 -35.59 -7.21
N ALA A 240 4.46 -35.85 -8.18
CA ALA A 240 4.30 -35.37 -9.56
C ALA A 240 5.10 -36.17 -10.61
N ILE A 241 5.49 -37.42 -10.34
CA ILE A 241 6.07 -38.30 -11.38
C ILE A 241 5.56 -39.73 -11.14
N VAL A 242 4.34 -40.05 -11.61
CA VAL A 242 3.94 -41.32 -12.25
C VAL A 242 2.53 -41.11 -12.82
N ALA A 243 2.42 -40.43 -13.97
CA ALA A 243 1.19 -40.39 -14.77
C ALA A 243 1.54 -40.44 -16.27
N ALA A 244 2.49 -41.31 -16.61
CA ALA A 244 2.75 -41.75 -17.97
C ALA A 244 2.88 -43.27 -17.91
N MET A 245 2.23 -43.98 -18.84
CA MET A 245 2.12 -45.45 -18.97
C MET A 245 0.84 -46.07 -18.36
N LEU A 246 -0.35 -45.72 -18.88
CA LEU A 246 -1.44 -46.71 -19.01
C LEU A 246 -2.53 -46.30 -20.01
N VAL A 247 -2.16 -45.93 -21.24
CA VAL A 247 -3.11 -45.92 -22.39
C VAL A 247 -2.39 -46.47 -23.61
N THR A 248 -2.18 -47.78 -23.65
CA THR A 248 -2.06 -48.55 -24.91
C THR A 248 -2.34 -50.02 -24.63
N LEU A 249 -3.60 -50.42 -24.83
CA LEU A 249 -4.04 -51.73 -25.31
C LEU A 249 -5.52 -51.63 -25.67
#